data_AF-A0A5J4KE05-F1
#
_entry.id   AF-A0A5J4KE05-F1
#
_cell.length_a   1.000
_cell.length_b   1.000
_cell.length_c   1.000
_cell.angle_alpha   90.00
_cell.angle_beta   90.00
_cell.angle_gamma   90.00
#
_symmetry.space_group_name_H-M   'P 1'
#
loop_
_entity.id
_entity.type
_entity.pdbx_description
1 polymer ?
#
loop_
_entity_poly.entity_id
_entity_poly.type
_entity_poly.pdbx_seq_one_letter_code
_entity_poly.pdbx_strand_id
1 'polypeptide(L)'
;MSQQQGRVTNSLANIIRAVQAERRSGEIQAFRGNNTSSEAGSITFIHGQIVAARLGSYQGPPAFNLLSTWGQCVFVFISSTPPPVQTQQSPASGPLSGPIRTPQNPTSGQQSGPIRTPPMPPRNDTMPRMERVTGSNSGSLLALTTIPCATMSVLKAVKAIEMAGLPRPYRQLILLIDGQRSLEELIVTLGMEPGEVSQMLQTLEQLKVIRLLR
;
A
#
# COMPACT_ATOMS: atom_id res chain seq x y z
N MET A 1 20.72 -23.39 3.03
CA MET A 1 19.48 -22.59 2.96
C MET A 1 19.85 -21.15 3.28
N SER A 2 20.19 -20.34 2.28
CA SER A 2 20.60 -18.95 2.49
C SER A 2 19.36 -18.12 2.86
N GLN A 3 19.25 -17.70 4.11
CA GLN A 3 18.16 -16.83 4.56
C GLN A 3 18.34 -15.48 3.88
N GLN A 4 17.54 -15.19 2.86
CA GLN A 4 17.51 -13.85 2.27
C GLN A 4 16.83 -12.91 3.28
N GLN A 5 17.61 -12.02 3.89
CA GLN A 5 17.12 -11.04 4.86
C GLN A 5 16.08 -10.11 4.20
N GLY A 6 14.90 -10.03 4.82
CA GLY A 6 13.85 -9.10 4.44
C GLY A 6 14.31 -7.65 4.62
N ARG A 7 13.99 -6.80 3.66
CA ARG A 7 14.27 -5.37 3.67
C ARG A 7 12.99 -4.60 3.92
N VAL A 8 13.05 -3.59 4.79
CA VAL A 8 11.92 -2.69 5.04
C VAL A 8 11.87 -1.65 3.92
N THR A 9 10.69 -1.38 3.39
CA THR A 9 10.43 -0.27 2.46
C THR A 9 9.17 0.47 2.86
N ASN A 10 9.10 1.75 2.53
CA ASN A 10 7.92 2.60 2.72
C ASN A 10 6.97 2.60 1.50
N SER A 11 7.40 1.99 0.38
CA SER A 11 6.56 1.87 -0.82
C SER A 11 7.01 0.67 -1.66
N LEU A 12 6.13 -0.34 -1.78
CA LEU A 12 6.39 -1.51 -2.62
C LEU A 12 6.45 -1.12 -4.11
N ALA A 13 5.65 -0.14 -4.54
CA ALA A 13 5.68 0.38 -5.91
C ALA A 13 7.05 0.91 -6.34
N ASN A 14 7.83 1.51 -5.43
CA ASN A 14 9.19 1.96 -5.73
C ASN A 14 10.13 0.78 -6.02
N ILE A 15 10.01 -0.29 -5.23
CA ILE A 15 10.82 -1.50 -5.41
C ILE A 15 10.45 -2.20 -6.71
N ILE A 16 9.16 -2.33 -7.01
CA ILE A 16 8.66 -2.88 -8.28
C ILE A 16 9.29 -2.12 -9.45
N ARG A 17 9.19 -0.78 -9.46
CA ARG A 17 9.77 0.06 -10.52
C ARG A 17 11.28 -0.11 -10.64
N ALA A 18 12.01 -0.20 -9.53
CA ALA A 18 13.44 -0.44 -9.55
C ALA A 18 13.79 -1.78 -10.21
N VAL A 19 13.07 -2.86 -9.85
CA VAL A 19 13.26 -4.19 -10.45
C VAL A 19 12.95 -4.20 -11.95
N GLN A 20 11.91 -3.49 -12.37
CA GLN A 20 11.56 -3.34 -13.79
C GLN A 20 12.65 -2.56 -14.55
N ALA A 21 13.15 -1.47 -13.98
CA ALA A 21 14.21 -0.65 -14.57
C ALA A 21 15.54 -1.42 -14.69
N GLU A 22 15.88 -2.22 -13.67
CA GLU A 22 17.06 -3.10 -13.67
C GLU A 22 16.87 -4.34 -14.56
N ARG A 23 15.68 -4.56 -15.13
CA ARG A 23 15.32 -5.73 -15.95
C ARG A 23 15.60 -7.07 -15.27
N ARG A 24 15.43 -7.13 -13.95
CA ARG A 24 15.75 -8.33 -13.17
C ARG A 24 14.66 -9.39 -13.29
N SER A 25 15.08 -10.65 -13.19
CA SER A 25 14.20 -11.82 -13.12
C SER A 25 14.22 -12.39 -11.71
N GLY A 26 13.05 -12.74 -11.19
CA GLY A 26 12.92 -13.23 -9.81
C GLY A 26 11.52 -13.04 -9.23
N GLU A 27 11.38 -13.32 -7.95
CA GLU A 27 10.14 -13.12 -7.21
C GLU A 27 10.36 -12.13 -6.08
N ILE A 28 9.52 -11.09 -6.00
CA ILE A 28 9.38 -10.28 -4.79
C ILE A 28 8.34 -10.97 -3.92
N GLN A 29 8.70 -11.28 -2.67
CA GLN A 29 7.73 -11.61 -1.63
C GLN A 29 7.63 -10.43 -0.68
N ALA A 30 6.43 -9.90 -0.48
CA ALA A 30 6.16 -8.76 0.37
C ALA A 30 5.22 -9.16 1.50
N PHE A 31 5.50 -8.68 2.69
CA PHE A 31 4.76 -8.92 3.91
C PHE A 31 4.40 -7.57 4.53
N ARG A 32 3.11 -7.36 4.80
CA ARG A 32 2.58 -6.16 5.43
C ARG A 32 1.74 -6.58 6.63
N GLY A 33 1.78 -5.77 7.68
CA GLY A 33 0.86 -5.90 8.80
C GLY A 33 1.51 -6.29 10.11
N ASN A 34 0.65 -6.37 11.10
CA ASN A 34 0.97 -6.47 12.52
C ASN A 34 0.87 -7.95 12.92
N ASN A 35 1.33 -8.31 14.13
CA ASN A 35 1.34 -9.71 14.62
C ASN A 35 0.00 -10.47 14.50
N THR A 36 -1.13 -9.77 14.36
CA THR A 36 -2.48 -10.35 14.22
C THR A 36 -3.04 -10.40 12.80
N SER A 37 -2.55 -9.55 11.88
CA SER A 37 -3.08 -9.46 10.50
C SER A 37 -1.92 -9.25 9.54
N SER A 38 -1.14 -10.32 9.31
CA SER A 38 -0.08 -10.31 8.30
C SER A 38 -0.66 -10.67 6.94
N GLU A 39 -0.62 -9.71 6.03
CA GLU A 39 -0.89 -9.92 4.61
C GLU A 39 0.43 -10.27 3.92
N ALA A 40 0.42 -11.34 3.14
CA ALA A 40 1.54 -11.74 2.31
C ALA A 40 1.13 -11.71 0.84
N GLY A 41 1.98 -11.15 0.00
CA GLY A 41 1.81 -11.19 -1.44
C GLY A 41 3.13 -11.39 -2.15
N SER A 42 3.05 -11.82 -3.42
CA SER A 42 4.21 -12.02 -4.26
C SER A 42 4.02 -11.51 -5.67
N ILE A 43 5.14 -11.12 -6.30
CA ILE A 43 5.20 -10.62 -7.67
C ILE A 43 6.37 -11.30 -8.39
N THR A 44 6.08 -11.97 -9.50
CA THR A 44 7.09 -12.65 -10.33
C THR A 44 7.47 -11.78 -11.51
N PHE A 45 8.78 -11.66 -11.74
CA PHE A 45 9.40 -10.89 -12.79
C PHE A 45 10.21 -11.78 -13.73
N ILE A 46 10.12 -11.50 -15.02
CA ILE A 46 10.97 -12.08 -16.07
C ILE A 46 11.50 -10.93 -16.94
N HIS A 47 12.81 -10.69 -16.95
CA HIS A 47 13.46 -9.59 -17.66
C HIS A 47 12.86 -8.20 -17.33
N GLY A 48 12.49 -7.99 -16.06
CA GLY A 48 11.80 -6.77 -15.62
C GLY A 48 10.34 -6.67 -16.02
N GLN A 49 9.75 -7.68 -16.64
CA GLN A 49 8.32 -7.73 -16.92
C GLN A 49 7.60 -8.51 -15.82
N ILE A 50 6.45 -8.01 -15.38
CA ILE A 50 5.62 -8.67 -14.38
C ILE A 50 4.81 -9.75 -15.08
N VAL A 51 5.03 -11.01 -14.69
CA VAL A 51 4.34 -12.16 -15.29
C VAL A 51 3.27 -12.76 -14.38
N ALA A 52 3.38 -12.53 -13.07
CA ALA A 52 2.40 -12.96 -12.09
C ALA A 52 2.41 -12.04 -10.87
N ALA A 53 1.24 -11.87 -10.24
CA ALA A 53 1.09 -11.22 -8.95
C ALA A 53 0.02 -11.96 -8.13
N ARG A 54 0.24 -12.08 -6.83
CA ARG A 54 -0.65 -12.79 -5.90
C ARG A 54 -0.71 -12.06 -4.56
N LEU A 55 -1.88 -11.94 -3.98
CA LEU A 55 -2.09 -11.36 -2.66
C LEU A 55 -3.27 -12.07 -1.98
N GLY A 56 -2.98 -12.97 -1.04
CA GLY A 56 -4.01 -13.82 -0.43
C GLY A 56 -4.83 -14.58 -1.50
N SER A 57 -6.13 -14.29 -1.59
CA SER A 57 -7.04 -14.86 -2.59
C SER A 57 -7.06 -14.11 -3.93
N TYR A 58 -6.43 -12.94 -4.03
CA TYR A 58 -6.35 -12.17 -5.27
C TYR A 58 -5.18 -12.66 -6.13
N GLN A 59 -5.38 -12.72 -7.44
CA GLN A 59 -4.35 -13.08 -8.42
C GLN A 59 -4.40 -12.18 -9.65
N GLY A 60 -3.27 -12.01 -10.32
CA GLY A 60 -3.15 -11.26 -11.57
C GLY A 60 -3.24 -9.74 -11.37
N PRO A 61 -3.83 -9.00 -12.33
CA PRO A 61 -3.90 -7.53 -12.27
C PRO A 61 -4.54 -6.95 -10.99
N PRO A 62 -5.63 -7.52 -10.43
CA PRO A 62 -6.19 -7.04 -9.16
C PRO A 62 -5.21 -7.15 -7.98
N ALA A 63 -4.48 -8.26 -7.88
CA ALA A 63 -3.47 -8.44 -6.84
C ALA A 63 -2.32 -7.44 -7.00
N PHE A 64 -1.88 -7.22 -8.24
CA PHE A 64 -0.84 -6.25 -8.55
C PHE A 64 -1.25 -4.82 -8.17
N ASN A 65 -2.49 -4.42 -8.48
CA ASN A 65 -3.01 -3.10 -8.14
C ASN A 65 -3.02 -2.89 -6.62
N LEU A 66 -3.44 -3.89 -5.84
CA LEU A 66 -3.42 -3.84 -4.39
C LEU A 66 -1.99 -3.81 -3.82
N LEU A 67 -1.09 -4.64 -4.34
CA LEU A 67 0.32 -4.64 -3.91
C LEU A 67 1.01 -3.31 -4.23
N SER A 68 0.63 -2.65 -5.34
CA SER A 68 1.19 -1.36 -5.72
C SER A 68 0.77 -0.22 -4.80
N THR A 69 -0.33 -0.37 -4.05
CA THR A 69 -0.74 0.62 -3.02
C THR A 69 -0.12 0.34 -1.66
N TRP A 70 0.69 -0.71 -1.50
CA TRP A 70 1.34 -1.01 -0.23
C TRP A 70 2.42 0.02 0.11
N GLY A 71 2.21 0.69 1.24
CA GLY A 71 3.17 1.57 1.89
C GLY A 71 4.25 0.78 2.64
N GLN A 72 4.32 0.97 3.95
CA GLN A 72 5.31 0.31 4.80
C GLN A 72 5.14 -1.21 4.81
N CYS A 73 6.15 -1.93 4.31
CA CYS A 73 6.16 -3.39 4.23
C CYS A 73 7.60 -3.93 4.28
N VAL A 74 7.73 -5.22 4.57
CA VAL A 74 8.99 -5.96 4.48
C VAL A 74 8.96 -6.77 3.21
N PHE A 75 10.01 -6.70 2.40
CA PHE A 75 10.10 -7.47 1.16
C PHE A 75 11.39 -8.27 1.06
N VAL A 76 11.34 -9.37 0.33
CA VAL A 76 12.46 -10.23 -0.02
C VAL A 76 12.48 -10.38 -1.54
N PHE A 77 13.64 -10.21 -2.18
CA PHE A 77 13.79 -10.45 -3.62
C PHE A 77 14.57 -11.74 -3.86
N ILE A 78 13.87 -12.76 -4.35
CA ILE A 78 14.42 -14.06 -4.70
C ILE A 78 14.83 -14.01 -6.16
N SER A 79 16.12 -13.79 -6.41
CA SER A 79 16.66 -13.80 -7.78
C SER A 79 16.52 -15.19 -8.36
N SER A 80 15.74 -15.32 -9.44
CA SER A 80 15.66 -16.56 -10.21
C SER A 80 16.75 -16.49 -11.27
N THR A 81 17.98 -16.84 -10.89
CA THR A 81 19.03 -17.08 -11.87
C THR A 81 18.62 -18.36 -12.60
N PRO A 82 18.33 -18.33 -13.92
CA PRO A 82 18.14 -19.57 -14.65
C PRO A 82 19.40 -20.42 -14.45
N PRO A 83 19.28 -21.74 -14.19
CA PRO A 83 20.45 -22.58 -14.11
C PRO A 83 21.28 -22.36 -15.38
N PRO A 84 22.62 -22.23 -15.27
CA PRO A 84 23.45 -22.11 -16.45
C PRO A 84 23.09 -23.29 -17.35
N VAL A 85 22.58 -22.97 -18.53
CA VAL A 85 22.25 -23.95 -19.55
C VAL A 85 23.59 -24.61 -19.85
N GLN A 86 23.84 -25.78 -19.25
CA GLN A 86 24.91 -26.64 -19.71
C GLN A 86 24.55 -26.93 -21.16
N THR A 87 25.33 -26.35 -22.07
CA THR A 87 25.33 -26.66 -23.49
C THR A 87 25.63 -28.15 -23.63
N GLN A 88 24.60 -28.98 -23.49
CA GLN A 88 24.61 -30.32 -24.05
C GLN A 88 24.67 -30.13 -25.55
N GLN A 89 25.89 -30.23 -26.08
CA GLN A 89 26.17 -30.40 -27.49
C GLN A 89 25.46 -31.69 -27.95
N SER A 90 24.27 -31.55 -28.49
CA SER A 90 23.64 -32.61 -29.27
C SER A 90 24.25 -32.57 -30.68
N PRO A 91 24.84 -33.66 -31.18
CA PRO A 91 25.31 -33.71 -32.56
C PRO A 91 24.12 -33.68 -33.53
N ALA A 92 24.30 -32.91 -34.60
CA ALA A 92 23.36 -32.74 -35.70
C ALA A 92 23.14 -34.04 -36.48
N SER A 93 21.87 -34.33 -36.81
CA SER A 93 21.40 -35.17 -37.94
C SER A 93 19.86 -35.08 -37.95
N GLY A 94 19.21 -34.28 -38.80
CA GLY A 94 18.82 -34.71 -40.15
C GLY A 94 17.46 -34.07 -40.54
N PRO A 95 17.04 -34.16 -41.83
CA PRO A 95 16.25 -33.11 -42.48
C PRO A 95 14.76 -33.45 -42.73
N LEU A 96 13.98 -32.36 -42.90
CA LEU A 96 12.81 -32.14 -43.77
C LEU A 96 11.86 -33.31 -44.05
N SER A 97 10.59 -33.16 -43.64
CA SER A 97 9.39 -33.30 -44.51
C SER A 97 8.09 -33.23 -43.70
N GLY A 98 7.12 -32.42 -44.15
CA GLY A 98 5.70 -32.75 -43.97
C GLY A 98 4.77 -31.57 -43.65
N PRO A 99 3.53 -31.56 -44.17
CA PRO A 99 2.91 -30.34 -44.69
C PRO A 99 1.72 -29.79 -43.87
N ILE A 100 1.51 -28.49 -44.09
CA ILE A 100 0.25 -27.72 -44.12
C ILE A 100 -1.02 -28.49 -43.72
N ARG A 101 -1.64 -28.07 -42.61
CA ARG A 101 -3.10 -28.05 -42.42
C ARG A 101 -3.52 -26.82 -41.60
N THR A 102 -4.09 -25.84 -42.30
CA THR A 102 -5.24 -25.05 -41.81
C THR A 102 -6.53 -25.82 -42.20
N PRO A 103 -7.78 -25.46 -41.78
CA PRO A 103 -8.26 -24.27 -41.07
C PRO A 103 -9.38 -24.54 -40.00
N GLN A 104 -10.01 -23.45 -39.51
CA GLN A 104 -11.40 -23.36 -38.99
C GLN A 104 -11.71 -23.95 -37.59
N ASN A 105 -12.57 -23.39 -36.73
CA ASN A 105 -13.26 -22.09 -36.57
C ASN A 105 -13.88 -22.12 -35.13
N PRO A 106 -14.79 -21.22 -34.68
CA PRO A 106 -14.87 -20.77 -33.29
C PRO A 106 -15.91 -21.58 -32.51
N THR A 107 -15.91 -21.54 -31.18
CA THR A 107 -17.11 -21.92 -30.44
C THR A 107 -17.30 -21.02 -29.23
N SER A 108 -18.44 -20.35 -29.29
CA SER A 108 -19.12 -19.52 -28.30
C SER A 108 -19.21 -20.19 -26.93
N GLY A 109 -19.14 -19.36 -25.89
CA GLY A 109 -19.39 -19.76 -24.50
C GLY A 109 -19.85 -18.58 -23.67
N GLN A 110 -20.89 -17.90 -24.15
CA GLN A 110 -21.68 -16.93 -23.40
C GLN A 110 -22.40 -17.68 -22.27
N GLN A 111 -22.07 -17.40 -21.01
CA GLN A 111 -22.91 -17.80 -19.88
C GLN A 111 -23.13 -16.62 -18.94
N SER A 112 -24.26 -15.98 -19.20
CA SER A 112 -25.01 -15.14 -18.28
C SER A 112 -25.54 -16.01 -17.14
N GLY A 113 -25.38 -15.59 -15.89
CA GLY A 113 -26.04 -16.22 -14.74
C GLY A 113 -26.05 -15.33 -13.50
N PRO A 114 -27.11 -15.36 -12.66
CA PRO A 114 -27.57 -14.20 -11.91
C PRO A 114 -27.23 -14.19 -10.41
N ILE A 115 -27.22 -12.95 -9.88
CA ILE A 115 -27.53 -12.49 -8.51
C ILE A 115 -27.84 -13.58 -7.48
N ARG A 116 -27.00 -13.65 -6.44
CA ARG A 116 -27.37 -14.14 -5.10
C ARG A 116 -26.64 -13.37 -3.99
N THR A 117 -27.32 -12.38 -3.40
CA THR A 117 -27.29 -12.11 -1.94
C THR A 117 -28.00 -13.28 -1.23
N PRO A 118 -27.70 -13.68 0.04
CA PRO A 118 -27.84 -12.88 1.28
C PRO A 118 -26.87 -13.37 2.42
N PRO A 119 -27.19 -13.35 3.74
CA PRO A 119 -27.58 -12.29 4.66
C PRO A 119 -26.58 -12.10 5.86
N MET A 120 -26.72 -10.97 6.56
CA MET A 120 -26.18 -10.67 7.91
C MET A 120 -26.69 -11.66 8.98
N PRO A 121 -25.92 -11.90 10.07
CA PRO A 121 -26.50 -11.85 11.42
C PRO A 121 -25.53 -11.15 12.43
N PRO A 122 -25.76 -11.14 13.76
CA PRO A 122 -26.24 -9.97 14.50
C PRO A 122 -25.20 -9.34 15.45
N ARG A 123 -25.54 -8.14 15.93
CA ARG A 123 -24.96 -7.48 17.12
C ARG A 123 -24.92 -8.42 18.33
N ASN A 124 -23.78 -8.43 19.03
CA ASN A 124 -23.73 -8.70 20.46
C ASN A 124 -22.90 -7.62 21.16
N ASP A 125 -23.60 -6.78 21.92
CA ASP A 125 -23.10 -6.13 23.12
C ASP A 125 -22.49 -7.17 24.07
N THR A 126 -21.32 -6.85 24.66
CA THR A 126 -20.97 -7.07 26.09
C THR A 126 -19.45 -6.93 26.28
N MET A 127 -19.03 -5.92 27.05
CA MET A 127 -17.65 -5.74 27.54
C MET A 127 -17.22 -6.87 28.50
N PRO A 128 -15.91 -7.05 28.78
CA PRO A 128 -15.31 -6.30 29.89
C PRO A 128 -13.86 -5.83 29.63
N ARG A 129 -13.65 -4.53 29.84
CA ARG A 129 -12.59 -3.93 30.66
C ARG A 129 -11.45 -4.87 31.10
N MET A 130 -10.26 -4.64 30.54
CA MET A 130 -8.99 -4.81 31.26
C MET A 130 -8.12 -3.56 31.07
N GLU A 131 -8.12 -2.72 32.11
CA GLU A 131 -6.97 -1.91 32.55
C GLU A 131 -5.75 -2.83 32.71
N ARG A 132 -4.48 -2.47 32.61
CA ARG A 132 -3.67 -1.24 32.55
C ARG A 132 -2.24 -1.73 32.27
N VAL A 133 -1.36 -0.88 31.74
CA VAL A 133 -0.03 -0.52 32.30
C VAL A 133 0.77 0.21 31.19
N THR A 134 0.66 1.53 31.13
CA THR A 134 1.63 2.54 31.62
C THR A 134 2.91 2.64 30.78
N GLY A 135 2.86 3.56 29.81
CA GLY A 135 4.03 4.21 29.22
C GLY A 135 3.70 5.69 29.06
N SER A 136 3.86 6.46 30.13
CA SER A 136 3.70 7.92 30.13
C SER A 136 4.59 8.56 29.09
N ASN A 137 3.98 9.16 28.07
CA ASN A 137 4.54 10.35 27.46
C ASN A 137 3.46 11.42 27.45
N SER A 138 3.63 12.40 28.34
CA SER A 138 2.72 13.51 28.59
C SER A 138 2.71 14.48 27.40
N GLY A 139 2.06 14.09 26.32
CA GLY A 139 1.67 14.99 25.23
C GLY A 139 0.15 15.11 25.26
N SER A 140 -0.37 16.32 25.38
CA SER A 140 -1.80 16.62 25.46
C SER A 140 -2.56 15.95 24.30
N LEU A 141 -3.19 14.80 24.56
CA LEU A 141 -3.95 14.07 23.55
C LEU A 141 -5.22 14.85 23.27
N LEU A 142 -5.23 15.57 22.15
CA LEU A 142 -6.48 16.06 21.56
C LEU A 142 -7.41 14.86 21.39
N ALA A 143 -8.67 15.00 21.79
CA ALA A 143 -9.66 13.95 21.60
C ALA A 143 -9.68 13.59 20.11
N LEU A 144 -9.54 12.30 19.77
CA LEU A 144 -9.49 11.80 18.38
C LEU A 144 -10.72 12.22 17.54
N THR A 145 -11.78 12.68 18.20
CA THR A 145 -13.02 13.19 17.61
C THR A 145 -12.99 14.68 17.26
N THR A 146 -11.89 15.39 17.53
CA THR A 146 -11.80 16.83 17.29
C THR A 146 -11.75 17.11 15.79
N ILE A 147 -12.65 17.96 15.28
CA ILE A 147 -12.69 18.33 13.87
C ILE A 147 -12.00 19.69 13.70
N PRO A 148 -10.83 19.76 13.05
CA PRO A 148 -10.19 21.03 12.74
C PRO A 148 -10.97 21.78 11.65
N CYS A 149 -11.22 23.06 11.88
CA CYS A 149 -11.85 23.95 10.91
C CYS A 149 -10.91 25.13 10.59
N ALA A 150 -10.72 25.43 9.31
CA ALA A 150 -9.94 26.60 8.90
C ALA A 150 -10.67 27.90 9.28
N THR A 151 -10.00 28.82 9.96
CA THR A 151 -10.57 30.11 10.37
C THR A 151 -10.41 31.19 9.30
N MET A 152 -9.52 30.97 8.33
CA MET A 152 -9.18 31.90 7.27
C MET A 152 -9.04 31.19 5.92
N SER A 153 -8.99 31.96 4.83
CA SER A 153 -8.79 31.39 3.51
C SER A 153 -7.45 30.67 3.40
N VAL A 154 -7.42 29.59 2.61
CA VAL A 154 -6.22 28.76 2.40
C VAL A 154 -5.00 29.60 2.02
N LEU A 155 -5.15 30.60 1.15
CA LEU A 155 -4.04 31.47 0.73
C LEU A 155 -3.47 32.29 1.89
N LYS A 156 -4.32 32.82 2.78
CA LYS A 156 -3.89 33.54 3.99
C LYS A 156 -3.22 32.60 4.98
N ALA A 157 -3.77 31.40 5.15
CA ALA A 157 -3.21 30.38 6.03
C ALA A 157 -1.81 29.94 5.57
N VAL A 158 -1.63 29.64 4.28
CA VAL A 158 -0.32 29.28 3.71
C VAL A 158 0.69 30.41 3.91
N LYS A 159 0.29 31.67 3.66
CA LYS A 159 1.16 32.83 3.90
C LYS A 159 1.54 32.96 5.38
N ALA A 160 0.61 32.73 6.31
CA ALA A 160 0.88 32.77 7.75
C ALA A 160 1.88 31.65 8.16
N ILE A 161 1.71 30.45 7.63
CA ILE A 161 2.62 29.30 7.85
C ILE A 161 4.02 29.61 7.31
N GLU A 162 4.12 30.25 6.15
CA GLU A 162 5.39 30.69 5.55
C GLU A 162 6.09 31.76 6.37
N MET A 163 5.36 32.78 6.82
CA MET A 163 5.92 33.83 7.68
C MET A 163 6.38 33.28 9.04
N ALA A 164 5.73 32.22 9.54
CA ALA A 164 6.13 31.54 10.77
C ALA A 164 7.32 30.58 10.59
N GLY A 165 7.85 30.42 9.38
CA GLY A 165 8.98 29.51 9.10
C GLY A 165 8.63 28.03 9.26
N LEU A 166 7.34 27.68 9.21
CA LEU A 166 6.89 26.31 9.44
C LEU A 166 7.19 25.40 8.23
N PRO A 167 7.52 24.12 8.48
CA PRO A 167 7.90 23.19 7.44
C PRO A 167 6.71 22.82 6.55
N ARG A 168 7.03 22.30 5.35
CA ARG A 168 6.06 21.96 4.30
C ARG A 168 4.86 21.09 4.74
N PRO A 169 5.00 20.12 5.67
CA PRO A 169 3.87 19.31 6.13
C PRO A 169 2.70 20.15 6.67
N TYR A 170 2.95 21.30 7.28
CA TYR A 170 1.90 22.20 7.78
C TYR A 170 1.04 22.78 6.65
N ARG A 171 1.66 23.04 5.50
CA ARG A 171 0.96 23.50 4.28
C ARG A 171 0.14 22.39 3.64
N GLN A 172 0.59 21.13 3.75
CA GLN A 172 -0.19 19.99 3.28
C GLN A 172 -1.39 19.74 4.18
N LEU A 173 -1.19 19.83 5.51
CA LEU A 173 -2.26 19.68 6.49
C LEU A 173 -3.38 20.72 6.27
N ILE A 174 -3.06 21.99 6.02
CA ILE A 174 -4.10 23.01 5.78
C ILE A 174 -4.90 22.78 4.49
N LEU A 175 -4.29 22.17 3.46
CA LEU A 175 -4.99 21.83 2.21
C LEU A 175 -5.98 20.68 2.40
N LEU A 176 -5.78 19.84 3.42
CA LEU A 176 -6.65 18.73 3.76
C LEU A 176 -7.76 19.12 4.75
N ILE A 177 -7.64 20.25 5.45
CA ILE A 177 -8.63 20.72 6.41
C ILE A 177 -9.79 21.39 5.66
N ASP A 178 -10.83 20.60 5.42
CA ASP A 178 -12.11 21.01 4.82
C ASP A 178 -13.23 21.21 5.87
N GLY A 179 -12.94 20.95 7.14
CA GLY A 179 -13.91 21.02 8.24
C GLY A 179 -14.81 19.79 8.37
N GLN A 180 -14.53 18.73 7.62
CA GLN A 180 -15.28 17.46 7.68
C GLN A 180 -14.43 16.31 8.22
N ARG A 181 -13.12 16.36 8.01
CA ARG A 181 -12.22 15.26 8.36
C ARG A 181 -11.89 15.20 9.83
N SER A 182 -11.94 14.00 10.39
CA SER A 182 -11.46 13.76 11.75
C SER A 182 -9.93 13.71 11.80
N LEU A 183 -9.38 13.80 13.02
CA LEU A 183 -7.95 13.62 13.26
C LEU A 183 -7.46 12.26 12.72
N GLU A 184 -8.23 11.19 12.93
CA GLU A 184 -7.89 9.84 12.45
C GLU A 184 -7.78 9.78 10.93
N GLU A 185 -8.72 10.42 10.21
CA GLU A 185 -8.67 10.49 8.75
C GLU A 185 -7.48 11.31 8.25
N LEU A 186 -7.12 12.40 8.95
CA LEU A 186 -5.95 13.20 8.62
C LEU A 186 -4.66 12.42 8.83
N ILE A 187 -4.56 11.63 9.90
CA ILE A 187 -3.43 10.74 10.19
C ILE A 187 -3.27 9.71 9.06
N VAL A 188 -4.35 9.03 8.69
CA VAL A 188 -4.32 8.03 7.61
C VAL A 188 -3.99 8.66 6.26
N THR A 189 -4.50 9.86 5.99
CA THR A 189 -4.28 10.57 4.72
C THR A 189 -2.84 11.07 4.59
N LEU A 190 -2.24 11.54 5.69
CA LEU A 190 -0.85 12.04 5.71
C LEU A 190 0.18 10.93 5.90
N GLY A 191 -0.22 9.77 6.43
CA GLY A 191 0.69 8.68 6.78
C GLY A 191 1.69 9.06 7.87
N MET A 192 1.31 9.98 8.76
CA MET A 192 2.16 10.50 9.84
C MET A 192 1.76 9.89 11.18
N GLU A 193 2.62 10.03 12.19
CA GLU A 193 2.34 9.55 13.55
C GLU A 193 1.24 10.43 14.20
N PRO A 194 0.27 9.85 14.93
CA PRO A 194 -0.78 10.61 15.60
C PRO A 194 -0.26 11.74 16.48
N GLY A 195 0.87 11.53 17.17
CA GLY A 195 1.51 12.56 17.99
C GLY A 195 1.99 13.76 17.18
N GLU A 196 2.60 13.51 16.02
CA GLU A 196 3.06 14.57 15.11
C GLU A 196 1.88 15.38 14.56
N VAL A 197 0.82 14.71 14.10
CA VAL A 197 -0.36 15.40 13.55
C VAL A 197 -1.07 16.22 14.64
N SER A 198 -1.19 15.68 15.86
CA SER A 198 -1.73 16.41 17.00
C SER A 198 -0.91 17.65 17.34
N GLN A 199 0.43 17.53 17.36
CA GLN A 199 1.33 18.66 17.60
C GLN A 199 1.19 19.72 16.51
N MET A 200 1.12 19.31 15.24
CA MET A 200 0.96 20.22 14.11
C MET A 200 -0.36 21.00 14.19
N LEU A 201 -1.47 20.33 14.51
CA LEU A 201 -2.76 20.99 14.69
C LEU A 201 -2.74 21.98 15.85
N GLN A 202 -2.09 21.65 16.95
CA GLN A 202 -1.94 22.55 18.09
C GLN A 202 -1.13 23.80 17.72
N THR A 203 -0.04 23.66 16.96
CA THR A 203 0.72 24.80 16.46
C THR A 203 -0.10 25.66 15.49
N LEU A 204 -0.90 25.06 14.61
CA LEU A 204 -1.80 25.82 13.71
C LEU A 204 -2.91 26.54 14.47
N GLU A 205 -3.42 25.97 15.56
CA GLU A 205 -4.38 26.62 16.45
C GLU A 205 -3.75 27.82 17.17
N GLN A 206 -2.50 27.70 17.66
CA GLN A 206 -1.77 28.81 18.28
C GLN A 206 -1.54 29.97 17.30
N LEU A 207 -1.31 29.66 16.01
CA LEU A 207 -1.20 30.66 14.94
C LEU A 207 -2.55 31.24 14.50
N LYS A 208 -3.66 30.83 15.13
CA LYS A 208 -5.05 31.19 14.78
C LYS A 208 -5.42 30.87 13.34
N VAL A 209 -4.75 29.90 12.72
CA VAL A 209 -4.99 29.46 11.33
C VAL A 209 -6.17 28.50 11.27
N ILE A 210 -6.33 27.69 12.31
CA ILE A 210 -7.44 26.75 12.47
C ILE A 210 -8.08 26.92 13.85
N ARG A 211 -9.30 26.40 14.00
CA ARG A 211 -9.98 26.24 15.26
C ARG A 211 -10.37 24.78 15.41
N LEU A 212 -10.02 24.19 16.55
CA LEU A 212 -10.43 22.84 16.89
C LEU A 212 -11.83 22.89 17.51
N LEU A 213 -12.80 22.28 16.83
CA LEU A 213 -14.14 22.10 17.38
C LEU A 213 -14.12 20.84 18.25
N ARG A 214 -14.33 21.04 19.56
CA ARG A 214 -14.51 19.98 20.55
C ARG A 214 -15.98 19.75 20.83
#